data_AF-A0A6V7B8X2-F1
#
_entry.id   AF-A0A6V7B8X2-F1
#
_cell.length_a   1.000
_cell.length_b   1.000
_cell.length_c   1.000
_cell.angle_alpha   90.00
_cell.angle_beta   90.00
_cell.angle_gamma   90.00
#
_symmetry.space_group_name_H-M   'P 1'
#
loop_
_entity.id
_entity.type
_entity.pdbx_description
1 polymer ?
#
loop_
_entity_poly.entity_id
_entity_poly.type
_entity_poly.pdbx_seq_one_letter_code
_entity_poly.pdbx_strand_id
1 'polypeptide(L)'
;MLLEMQGMAHTLLNAIAPILNNQALHAEHKSALKLLTRMSECALGKRAVGGSDDIAERIKQIQHRIANHYANPDAAAPPVEGIEQYAGHPMFKQMRQLAADVDLEIQVAKTGGDAKFLQREEGLILKQDVAAQVANMVSRIEETYDAPSEEHGRRILNLLKNLTEMAPLPRGVLGIVRERREDPVALADALHTLVRRYPTLGNNPNWKKPD
;
A
#
# COMPACT_ATOMS: atom_id res chain seq x y z
N MET A 1 4.44 2.36 -18.92
CA MET A 1 4.67 1.06 -18.26
C MET A 1 4.56 1.11 -16.73
N LEU A 2 5.47 1.74 -15.96
CA LEU A 2 5.32 1.78 -14.49
C LEU A 2 4.02 2.47 -14.04
N LEU A 3 3.68 3.62 -14.64
CA LEU A 3 2.40 4.32 -14.36
C LEU A 3 1.16 3.48 -14.72
N GLU A 4 1.21 2.72 -15.81
CA GLU A 4 0.13 1.80 -16.20
C GLU A 4 0.01 0.64 -15.21
N MET A 5 1.14 0.15 -14.69
CA MET A 5 1.19 -0.89 -13.67
C MET A 5 0.52 -0.46 -12.37
N GLN A 6 0.62 0.82 -12.01
CA GLN A 6 -0.13 1.40 -10.89
C GLN A 6 -1.64 1.18 -11.04
N GLY A 7 -2.19 1.68 -12.16
CA GLY A 7 -3.63 1.57 -12.43
C GLY A 7 -4.09 0.12 -12.51
N MET A 8 -3.25 -0.76 -13.08
CA MET A 8 -3.53 -2.19 -13.19
C MET A 8 -3.55 -2.90 -11.83
N ALA A 9 -2.65 -2.55 -10.91
CA ALA A 9 -2.63 -3.12 -9.56
C ALA A 9 -3.92 -2.77 -8.79
N HIS A 10 -4.34 -1.50 -8.84
CA HIS A 10 -5.59 -1.04 -8.22
C HIS A 10 -6.83 -1.65 -8.88
N THR A 11 -6.84 -1.76 -10.20
CA THR A 11 -7.93 -2.43 -10.96
C THR A 11 -8.11 -3.88 -10.50
N LEU A 12 -7.00 -4.61 -10.35
CA LEU A 12 -7.03 -6.00 -9.91
C LEU A 12 -7.46 -6.14 -8.45
N LEU A 13 -6.99 -5.25 -7.56
CA LEU A 13 -7.38 -5.23 -6.16
C LEU A 13 -8.91 -5.02 -6.01
N ASN A 14 -9.45 -4.06 -6.75
CA ASN A 14 -10.89 -3.74 -6.74
C ASN A 14 -11.75 -4.86 -7.33
N ALA A 15 -11.24 -5.61 -8.31
CA ALA A 15 -11.96 -6.75 -8.88
C ALA A 15 -12.02 -7.95 -7.92
N ILE A 16 -10.99 -8.14 -7.08
CA ILE A 16 -10.90 -9.30 -6.19
C ILE A 16 -11.55 -9.06 -4.83
N ALA A 17 -11.48 -7.85 -4.28
CA ALA A 17 -12.00 -7.56 -2.95
C ALA A 17 -13.44 -8.09 -2.70
N PRO A 18 -14.42 -7.87 -3.61
CA PRO A 18 -15.82 -8.27 -3.38
C PRO A 18 -16.06 -9.79 -3.40
N ILE A 19 -15.07 -10.57 -3.83
CA ILE A 19 -15.21 -12.01 -4.08
C ILE A 19 -14.36 -12.87 -3.13
N LEU A 20 -13.67 -12.28 -2.16
CA LEU A 20 -12.68 -12.97 -1.32
C LEU A 20 -13.26 -14.11 -0.48
N ASN A 21 -14.54 -14.01 -0.08
CA ASN A 21 -15.22 -15.06 0.67
C ASN A 21 -15.81 -16.16 -0.23
N ASN A 22 -15.76 -16.00 -1.55
CA ASN A 22 -16.27 -16.98 -2.49
C ASN A 22 -15.22 -18.07 -2.75
N GLN A 23 -15.40 -19.24 -2.13
CA GLN A 23 -14.50 -20.38 -2.28
C GLN A 23 -14.41 -20.90 -3.72
N ALA A 24 -15.47 -20.77 -4.51
CA ALA A 24 -15.48 -21.20 -5.91
C ALA A 24 -14.53 -20.34 -6.78
N LEU A 25 -14.22 -19.12 -6.34
CA LEU A 25 -13.31 -18.20 -7.01
C LEU A 25 -11.89 -18.19 -6.41
N HIS A 26 -11.55 -19.16 -5.56
CA HIS A 26 -10.24 -19.24 -4.92
C HIS A 26 -9.06 -19.28 -5.90
N ALA A 27 -9.25 -19.89 -7.09
CA ALA A 27 -8.26 -19.90 -8.15
C ALA A 27 -7.97 -18.49 -8.70
N GLU A 28 -8.98 -17.62 -8.75
CA GLU A 28 -8.83 -16.22 -9.17
C GLU A 28 -8.11 -15.40 -8.10
N HIS A 29 -8.37 -15.66 -6.81
CA HIS A 29 -7.62 -15.01 -5.73
C HIS A 29 -6.12 -15.32 -5.83
N LYS A 30 -5.76 -16.60 -6.02
CA LYS A 30 -4.36 -17.03 -6.20
C LYS A 30 -3.73 -16.42 -7.45
N SER A 31 -4.48 -16.36 -8.55
CA SER A 31 -4.02 -15.78 -9.81
C SER A 31 -3.75 -14.28 -9.67
N ALA A 32 -4.65 -13.56 -9.00
CA ALA A 32 -4.48 -12.14 -8.72
C ALA A 32 -3.30 -11.86 -7.79
N LEU A 33 -3.13 -12.65 -6.73
CA LEU A 33 -1.99 -12.52 -5.82
C LEU A 33 -0.67 -12.68 -6.57
N LYS A 34 -0.56 -13.73 -7.40
CA LYS A 34 0.63 -13.98 -8.22
C LYS A 34 0.92 -12.82 -9.18
N LEU A 35 -0.13 -12.21 -9.75
CA LEU A 35 0.02 -11.10 -10.68
C LEU A 35 0.44 -9.81 -9.96
N LEU A 36 -0.13 -9.50 -8.79
CA LEU A 36 0.30 -8.38 -7.95
C LEU A 36 1.74 -8.54 -7.45
N THR A 37 2.14 -9.76 -7.04
CA THR A 37 3.52 -10.04 -6.65
C THR A 37 4.49 -9.72 -7.78
N ARG A 38 4.15 -10.14 -9.00
CA ARG A 38 4.97 -9.83 -10.16
C ARG A 38 5.04 -8.32 -10.45
N MET A 39 3.92 -7.60 -10.37
CA MET A 39 3.92 -6.15 -10.55
C MET A 39 4.85 -5.48 -9.54
N SER A 40 4.76 -5.88 -8.27
CA SER A 40 5.65 -5.40 -7.20
C SER A 40 7.12 -5.71 -7.49
N GLU A 41 7.45 -6.94 -7.89
CA GLU A 41 8.82 -7.32 -8.28
C GLU A 41 9.38 -6.50 -9.45
N CYS A 42 8.53 -6.23 -10.45
CA CYS A 42 8.88 -5.39 -11.59
C CYS A 42 9.11 -3.93 -11.15
N ALA A 43 8.23 -3.38 -10.31
CA ALA A 43 8.35 -2.02 -9.79
C ALA A 43 9.62 -1.85 -8.94
N LEU A 44 9.96 -2.86 -8.14
CA LEU A 44 11.18 -2.91 -7.31
C LEU A 44 12.46 -3.16 -8.12
N GLY A 45 12.39 -3.29 -9.45
CA GLY A 45 13.53 -3.61 -10.31
C GLY A 45 14.14 -5.00 -10.07
N LYS A 46 13.48 -5.86 -9.29
CA LYS A 46 13.89 -7.25 -9.04
C LYS A 46 13.65 -8.14 -10.25
N ARG A 47 12.80 -7.70 -11.16
CA ARG A 47 12.43 -8.40 -12.39
C ARG A 47 12.40 -7.42 -13.56
N ALA A 48 13.00 -7.80 -14.68
CA ALA A 48 12.92 -7.03 -15.90
C ALA A 48 11.47 -6.95 -16.39
N VAL A 49 11.07 -5.76 -16.86
CA VAL A 49 9.77 -5.59 -17.47
C VAL A 49 9.86 -6.02 -18.94
N GLY A 50 9.74 -7.33 -19.17
CA GLY A 50 9.80 -7.92 -20.50
C GLY A 50 9.53 -9.43 -20.49
N GLY A 51 8.91 -9.92 -21.58
CA GLY A 51 8.64 -11.35 -21.83
C GLY A 51 7.20 -11.79 -21.49
N SER A 52 6.40 -12.00 -22.56
CA SER A 52 5.21 -12.86 -22.70
C SER A 52 4.09 -12.83 -21.64
N ASP A 53 3.95 -11.78 -20.84
CA ASP A 53 2.82 -11.67 -19.93
C ASP A 53 2.22 -10.30 -20.07
N ASP A 54 1.23 -10.21 -20.95
CA ASP A 54 0.33 -9.08 -20.99
C ASP A 54 -0.42 -9.07 -19.65
N ILE A 55 0.11 -8.28 -18.71
CA ILE A 55 -0.48 -8.06 -17.38
C ILE A 55 -1.94 -7.59 -17.56
N ALA A 56 -2.20 -6.77 -18.58
CA ALA A 56 -3.55 -6.30 -18.88
C ALA A 56 -4.42 -7.45 -19.39
N GLU A 57 -3.91 -8.33 -20.25
CA GLU A 57 -4.63 -9.53 -20.69
C GLU A 57 -4.95 -10.47 -19.52
N ARG A 58 -3.99 -10.72 -18.63
CA ARG A 58 -4.20 -11.57 -17.45
C ARG A 58 -5.25 -10.98 -16.50
N ILE A 59 -5.26 -9.65 -16.31
CA ILE A 59 -6.33 -8.98 -15.55
C ILE A 59 -7.68 -9.19 -16.24
N LYS A 60 -7.76 -8.98 -17.55
CA LYS A 60 -9.00 -9.20 -18.32
C LYS A 60 -9.49 -10.64 -18.21
N GLN A 61 -8.59 -11.62 -18.27
CA GLN A 61 -8.93 -13.05 -18.11
C GLN A 61 -9.51 -13.34 -16.72
N ILE A 62 -8.89 -12.79 -15.66
CA ILE A 62 -9.41 -12.92 -14.29
C ILE A 62 -10.81 -12.29 -14.18
N GLN A 63 -10.96 -11.05 -14.64
CA GLN A 63 -12.25 -10.35 -14.62
C GLN A 63 -13.33 -11.11 -15.40
N HIS A 64 -12.98 -11.68 -16.56
CA HIS A 64 -13.90 -12.47 -17.37
C HIS A 64 -14.33 -13.76 -16.66
N ARG A 65 -13.41 -14.47 -15.99
CA ARG A 65 -13.75 -15.69 -15.23
C ARG A 65 -14.65 -15.38 -14.04
N ILE A 66 -14.42 -14.27 -13.35
CA ILE A 66 -15.29 -13.78 -12.27
C ILE A 66 -16.68 -13.45 -12.83
N ALA A 67 -16.76 -12.70 -13.93
CA ALA A 67 -18.02 -12.33 -14.56
C ALA A 67 -18.82 -13.58 -15.01
N ASN A 68 -18.15 -14.55 -15.64
CA ASN A 68 -18.79 -15.79 -16.07
C ASN A 68 -19.31 -16.64 -14.90
N HIS A 69 -18.61 -16.63 -13.76
CA HIS A 69 -19.09 -17.30 -12.55
C HIS A 69 -20.43 -16.71 -12.11
N TYR A 70 -20.53 -15.38 -11.99
CA TYR A 70 -21.76 -14.71 -11.56
C TYR A 70 -22.86 -14.66 -12.63
N ALA A 71 -22.54 -14.91 -13.89
CA ALA A 71 -23.53 -15.07 -14.95
C ALA A 71 -24.28 -16.41 -14.85
N ASN A 72 -23.77 -17.39 -14.08
CA ASN A 72 -24.42 -18.66 -13.87
C ASN A 72 -25.50 -18.52 -12.76
N PRO A 73 -26.79 -18.80 -13.04
CA PRO A 73 -27.87 -18.68 -12.05
C PRO A 73 -27.71 -19.59 -10.82
N ASP A 74 -26.91 -20.64 -10.92
CA ASP A 74 -26.61 -21.57 -9.81
C ASP A 74 -25.36 -21.15 -9.00
N ALA A 75 -24.69 -20.05 -9.36
CA ALA A 75 -23.49 -19.60 -8.65
C ALA A 75 -23.84 -19.04 -7.27
N ALA A 76 -23.39 -19.77 -6.24
CA ALA A 76 -23.64 -19.47 -4.85
C ALA A 76 -23.06 -18.12 -4.41
N ALA A 77 -23.88 -17.39 -3.64
CA ALA A 77 -23.68 -16.11 -2.97
C ALA A 77 -23.26 -14.92 -3.86
N PRO A 78 -24.08 -13.85 -3.96
CA PRO A 78 -23.69 -12.64 -4.69
C PRO A 78 -22.39 -12.04 -4.14
N PRO A 79 -21.63 -11.27 -4.94
CA PRO A 79 -20.46 -10.54 -4.44
C PRO A 79 -20.90 -9.68 -3.25
N VAL A 80 -20.12 -9.65 -2.17
CA VAL A 80 -20.47 -8.77 -1.05
C VAL A 80 -19.89 -7.40 -1.34
N GLU A 81 -20.76 -6.38 -1.30
CA GLU A 81 -20.36 -5.00 -1.54
C GLU A 81 -19.60 -4.44 -0.33
N GLY A 82 -18.55 -3.65 -0.62
CA GLY A 82 -17.76 -2.94 0.38
C GLY A 82 -16.41 -3.59 0.69
N ILE A 83 -15.33 -2.98 0.21
CA ILE A 83 -13.94 -3.40 0.45
C ILE A 83 -13.61 -3.45 1.96
N GLU A 84 -14.28 -2.61 2.75
CA GLU A 84 -14.12 -2.48 4.19
C GLU A 84 -14.40 -3.79 4.94
N GLN A 85 -15.35 -4.61 4.46
CA GLN A 85 -15.69 -5.90 5.06
C GLN A 85 -14.55 -6.93 4.96
N TYR A 86 -13.58 -6.67 4.07
CA TYR A 86 -12.48 -7.56 3.75
C TYR A 86 -11.13 -7.05 4.24
N ALA A 87 -11.07 -5.88 4.86
CA ALA A 87 -9.84 -5.28 5.36
C ALA A 87 -9.07 -6.21 6.33
N GLY A 88 -9.80 -7.04 7.08
CA GLY A 88 -9.23 -8.06 7.96
C GLY A 88 -8.70 -9.33 7.27
N HIS A 89 -9.09 -9.59 6.01
CA HIS A 89 -8.80 -10.87 5.33
C HIS A 89 -7.30 -11.00 5.00
N PRO A 90 -6.58 -12.05 5.44
CA PRO A 90 -5.13 -12.15 5.31
C PRO A 90 -4.60 -12.00 3.88
N MET A 91 -5.29 -12.63 2.92
CA MET A 91 -4.91 -12.54 1.51
C MET A 91 -5.16 -11.12 0.94
N PHE A 92 -6.18 -10.41 1.42
CA PHE A 92 -6.44 -9.05 0.97
C PHE A 92 -5.41 -8.07 1.50
N LYS A 93 -5.02 -8.23 2.78
CA LYS A 93 -3.90 -7.49 3.39
C LYS A 93 -2.63 -7.63 2.57
N GLN A 94 -2.30 -8.86 2.18
CA GLN A 94 -1.13 -9.13 1.33
C GLN A 94 -1.25 -8.46 -0.04
N MET A 95 -2.40 -8.55 -0.71
CA MET A 95 -2.62 -7.91 -2.01
C MET A 95 -2.52 -6.39 -1.93
N ARG A 96 -3.10 -5.77 -0.89
CA ARG A 96 -3.02 -4.33 -0.64
C ARG A 96 -1.57 -3.88 -0.42
N GLN A 97 -0.80 -4.65 0.36
CA GLN A 97 0.61 -4.38 0.58
C GLN A 97 1.43 -4.39 -0.72
N LEU A 98 1.15 -5.33 -1.63
CA LEU A 98 1.82 -5.41 -2.93
C LEU A 98 1.45 -4.23 -3.84
N ALA A 99 0.19 -3.79 -3.82
CA ALA A 99 -0.23 -2.59 -4.54
C ALA A 99 0.45 -1.32 -3.97
N ALA A 100 0.56 -1.22 -2.65
CA ALA A 100 1.27 -0.12 -1.99
C ALA A 100 2.78 -0.10 -2.32
N ASP A 101 3.42 -1.27 -2.47
CA ASP A 101 4.80 -1.36 -2.96
C ASP A 101 4.95 -0.79 -4.38
N VAL A 102 4.01 -1.11 -5.27
CA VAL A 102 4.00 -0.56 -6.63
C VAL A 102 3.84 0.97 -6.59
N ASP A 103 2.92 1.48 -5.78
CA ASP A 103 2.70 2.93 -5.62
C ASP A 103 3.97 3.64 -5.14
N LEU A 104 4.65 3.08 -4.13
CA LEU A 104 5.86 3.67 -3.57
C LEU A 104 7.00 3.73 -4.59
N GLU A 105 7.30 2.63 -5.29
CA GLU A 105 8.39 2.59 -6.25
C GLU A 105 8.16 3.55 -7.43
N ILE A 106 6.90 3.77 -7.82
CA ILE A 106 6.55 4.77 -8.82
C ILE A 106 6.82 6.19 -8.31
N GLN A 107 6.51 6.48 -7.05
CA GLN A 107 6.83 7.77 -6.44
C GLN A 107 8.34 7.97 -6.31
N VAL A 108 9.10 6.92 -5.98
CA VAL A 108 10.58 6.96 -5.98
C VAL A 108 11.10 7.28 -7.37
N ALA A 109 10.61 6.60 -8.41
CA ALA A 109 10.97 6.86 -9.79
C ALA A 109 10.62 8.30 -10.23
N LYS A 110 9.41 8.79 -9.92
CA LYS A 110 8.96 10.17 -10.19
C LYS A 110 9.85 11.21 -9.51
N THR A 111 10.34 10.92 -8.30
CA THR A 111 11.24 11.80 -7.56
C THR A 111 12.66 11.80 -8.13
N GLY A 112 12.97 10.86 -9.04
CA GLY A 112 14.28 10.68 -9.67
C GLY A 112 15.20 9.72 -8.93
N GLY A 113 14.61 8.69 -8.31
CA GLY A 113 15.31 7.60 -7.62
C GLY A 113 15.50 7.83 -6.13
N ASP A 114 16.01 6.80 -5.45
CA ASP A 114 16.19 6.76 -3.98
C ASP A 114 16.98 7.96 -3.45
N ALA A 115 18.03 8.39 -4.16
CA ALA A 115 18.89 9.50 -3.73
C ALA A 115 18.10 10.83 -3.60
N LYS A 116 17.24 11.13 -4.58
CA LYS A 116 16.40 12.33 -4.55
C LYS A 116 15.18 12.15 -3.64
N PHE A 117 14.66 10.94 -3.54
CA PHE A 117 13.55 10.61 -2.64
C PHE A 117 13.93 10.81 -1.18
N LEU A 118 15.14 10.40 -0.80
CA LEU A 118 15.69 10.51 0.55
C LEU A 118 16.34 11.85 0.87
N GLN A 119 16.42 12.76 -0.11
CA GLN A 119 16.93 14.12 0.09
C GLN A 119 16.05 14.85 1.12
N ARG A 120 16.65 15.47 2.12
CA ARG A 120 15.91 16.23 3.14
C ARG A 120 15.35 17.53 2.56
N GLU A 121 14.13 17.84 2.96
CA GLU A 121 13.44 19.09 2.65
C GLU A 121 12.81 19.63 3.95
N GLU A 122 12.45 20.92 3.93
CA GLU A 122 11.73 21.54 5.05
C GLU A 122 10.42 20.80 5.34
N GLY A 123 10.06 20.72 6.62
CA GLY A 123 8.93 19.93 7.08
C GLY A 123 7.57 20.42 6.56
N LEU A 124 6.60 19.51 6.56
CA LEU A 124 5.18 19.81 6.29
C LEU A 124 4.40 19.67 7.60
N ILE A 125 3.47 20.59 7.87
CA ILE A 125 2.53 20.44 9.00
C ILE A 125 1.48 19.38 8.63
N LEU A 126 1.50 18.26 9.33
CA LEU A 126 0.36 17.34 9.40
C LEU A 126 -0.59 17.81 10.50
N LYS A 127 -1.90 17.83 10.21
CA LYS A 127 -2.90 18.20 11.22
C LYS A 127 -2.85 17.23 12.41
N GLN A 128 -2.96 17.75 13.62
CA GLN A 128 -2.78 16.97 14.85
C GLN A 128 -3.85 15.88 15.03
N ASP A 129 -5.08 16.15 14.62
CA ASP A 129 -6.20 15.20 14.62
C ASP A 129 -5.93 13.99 13.71
N VAL A 130 -5.44 14.22 12.49
CA VAL A 130 -5.05 13.15 11.56
C VAL A 130 -3.87 12.37 12.12
N ALA A 131 -2.85 13.05 12.64
CA ALA A 131 -1.70 12.39 13.25
C ALA A 131 -2.10 11.51 14.46
N ALA A 132 -3.03 11.97 15.29
CA ALA A 132 -3.54 11.22 16.43
C ALA A 132 -4.32 9.96 16.01
N GLN A 133 -5.16 10.05 14.97
CA GLN A 133 -5.88 8.88 14.43
C GLN A 133 -4.90 7.83 13.90
N VAL A 134 -3.91 8.23 13.11
CA VAL A 134 -2.87 7.30 12.64
C VAL A 134 -2.10 6.70 13.81
N ALA A 135 -1.77 7.51 14.84
CA ALA A 135 -1.08 7.01 16.03
C ALA A 135 -1.89 5.93 16.76
N ASN A 136 -3.21 6.09 16.87
CA ASN A 136 -4.10 5.10 17.48
C ASN A 136 -4.14 3.79 16.69
N MET A 137 -4.24 3.88 15.36
CA MET A 137 -4.18 2.73 14.45
C MET A 137 -2.90 1.93 14.64
N VAL A 138 -1.73 2.59 14.55
CA VAL A 138 -0.45 1.89 14.59
C VAL A 138 -0.06 1.41 15.99
N SER A 139 -0.73 1.92 17.03
CA SER A 139 -0.53 1.53 18.44
C SER A 139 -1.49 0.43 18.91
N ARG A 140 -2.27 -0.21 18.01
CA ARG A 140 -3.26 -1.26 18.34
C ARG A 140 -4.43 -0.80 19.21
N ILE A 141 -4.68 0.51 19.28
CA ILE A 141 -5.85 1.06 19.99
C ILE A 141 -7.10 0.84 19.15
N GLU A 142 -7.00 0.99 17.82
CA GLU A 142 -8.08 0.66 16.89
C GLU A 142 -8.05 -0.84 16.54
N GLU A 143 -9.00 -1.59 17.08
CA GLU A 143 -9.08 -3.05 16.92
C GLU A 143 -9.35 -3.50 15.47
N THR A 144 -9.90 -2.62 14.64
CA THR A 144 -10.24 -2.90 13.24
C THR A 144 -9.07 -2.68 12.28
N TYR A 145 -7.99 -2.04 12.73
CA TYR A 145 -6.80 -1.78 11.92
C TYR A 145 -5.74 -2.86 12.14
N ASP A 146 -5.11 -3.32 11.05
CA ASP A 146 -4.03 -4.29 11.12
C ASP A 146 -2.72 -3.61 11.54
N ALA A 147 -2.55 -3.44 12.85
CA ALA A 147 -1.43 -2.71 13.37
C ALA A 147 -0.09 -3.42 13.10
N PRO A 148 0.99 -2.65 12.84
CA PRO A 148 2.33 -3.18 12.66
C PRO A 148 2.89 -3.96 13.87
N SER A 149 4.07 -4.55 13.67
CA SER A 149 4.94 -4.93 14.80
C SER A 149 5.29 -3.69 15.64
N GLU A 150 5.57 -3.90 16.92
CA GLU A 150 5.88 -2.81 17.86
C GLU A 150 7.02 -1.91 17.37
N GLU A 151 8.09 -2.50 16.82
CA GLU A 151 9.20 -1.74 16.23
C GLU A 151 8.75 -0.87 15.04
N HIS A 152 7.96 -1.42 14.12
CA HIS A 152 7.44 -0.66 12.98
C HIS A 152 6.49 0.44 13.44
N GLY A 153 5.59 0.15 14.39
CA GLY A 153 4.68 1.12 14.99
C GLY A 153 5.45 2.28 15.62
N ARG A 154 6.46 1.99 16.45
CA ARG A 154 7.34 3.01 17.05
C ARG A 154 7.99 3.92 16.00
N ARG A 155 8.45 3.36 14.88
CA ARG A 155 9.07 4.13 13.80
C ARG A 155 8.05 5.04 13.09
N ILE A 156 6.82 4.57 12.89
CA ILE A 156 5.74 5.39 12.34
C ILE A 156 5.38 6.53 13.31
N LEU A 157 5.27 6.25 14.61
CA LEU A 157 5.02 7.27 15.64
C LEU A 157 6.08 8.37 15.63
N ASN A 158 7.35 8.01 15.46
CA ASN A 158 8.43 8.99 15.33
C ASN A 158 8.30 9.86 14.07
N LEU A 159 7.86 9.29 12.95
CA LEU A 159 7.59 10.05 11.73
C LEU A 159 6.41 11.01 11.92
N LEU A 160 5.33 10.55 12.56
CA LEU A 160 4.17 11.39 12.87
C LEU A 160 4.55 12.58 13.77
N LYS A 161 5.36 12.33 14.80
CA LYS A 161 5.91 13.39 15.65
C LYS A 161 6.67 14.41 14.82
N ASN A 162 7.62 13.97 14.00
CA ASN A 162 8.40 14.85 13.12
C ASN A 162 7.51 15.67 12.17
N LEU A 163 6.44 15.07 11.62
CA LEU A 163 5.47 15.75 10.77
C LEU A 163 4.65 16.80 11.54
N THR A 164 4.28 16.52 12.79
CA THR A 164 3.58 17.51 13.63
C THR A 164 4.49 18.65 14.11
N GLU A 165 5.80 18.40 14.23
CA GLU A 165 6.80 19.38 14.66
C GLU A 165 7.45 20.15 13.50
N MET A 166 7.04 19.91 12.25
CA MET A 166 7.67 20.45 11.03
C MET A 166 9.17 20.14 10.94
N ALA A 167 9.61 19.02 11.52
CA ALA A 167 11.00 18.62 11.44
C ALA A 167 11.38 18.29 9.97
N PRO A 168 12.64 18.54 9.56
CA PRO A 168 13.11 18.17 8.24
C PRO A 168 12.97 16.67 8.00
N LEU A 169 12.32 16.31 6.90
CA LEU A 169 12.07 14.92 6.51
C LEU A 169 12.47 14.70 5.04
N PRO A 170 12.65 13.45 4.62
CA PRO A 170 12.85 13.13 3.22
C PRO A 170 11.72 13.69 2.34
N ARG A 171 12.10 14.29 1.22
CA ARG A 171 11.19 14.83 0.19
C ARG A 171 10.11 13.83 -0.21
N GLY A 172 10.48 12.57 -0.40
CA GLY A 172 9.55 11.50 -0.74
C GLY A 172 8.50 11.23 0.33
N VAL A 173 8.92 11.24 1.60
CA VAL A 173 8.01 11.10 2.75
C VAL A 173 7.02 12.28 2.78
N LEU A 174 7.51 13.50 2.61
CA LEU A 174 6.68 14.70 2.57
C LEU A 174 5.69 14.69 1.40
N GLY A 175 6.13 14.23 0.22
CA GLY A 175 5.27 14.04 -0.95
C GLY A 175 4.13 13.06 -0.68
N ILE A 176 4.45 11.89 -0.11
CA ILE A 176 3.46 10.86 0.26
C ILE A 176 2.45 11.38 1.27
N VAL A 177 2.93 12.04 2.32
CA VAL A 177 2.07 12.60 3.37
C VAL A 177 1.17 13.68 2.79
N ARG A 178 1.70 14.57 1.95
CA ARG A 178 0.93 15.66 1.34
C ARG A 178 -0.27 15.16 0.54
N GLU A 179 -0.12 14.06 -0.20
CA GLU A 179 -1.18 13.43 -0.98
C GLU A 179 -2.25 12.74 -0.11
N ARG A 180 -1.90 12.31 1.11
CA ARG A 180 -2.75 11.45 1.97
C ARG A 180 -3.15 12.10 3.29
N ARG A 181 -2.83 13.38 3.49
CA ARG A 181 -3.01 14.11 4.77
C ARG A 181 -4.45 14.26 5.25
N GLU A 182 -5.44 13.88 4.43
CA GLU A 182 -6.86 13.96 4.76
C GLU A 182 -7.48 12.59 5.02
N ASP A 183 -6.74 11.51 4.73
CA ASP A 183 -7.17 10.12 4.92
C ASP A 183 -6.20 9.41 5.87
N PRO A 184 -6.57 9.27 7.16
CA PRO A 184 -5.74 8.61 8.16
C PRO A 184 -5.41 7.16 7.82
N VAL A 185 -6.33 6.41 7.22
CA VAL A 185 -6.11 4.99 6.88
C VAL A 185 -5.10 4.89 5.73
N ALA A 186 -5.31 5.67 4.67
CA ALA A 186 -4.37 5.71 3.55
C ALA A 186 -2.98 6.22 3.99
N LEU A 187 -2.94 7.17 4.93
CA LEU A 187 -1.69 7.68 5.49
C LEU A 187 -0.97 6.60 6.33
N ALA A 188 -1.70 5.86 7.16
CA ALA A 188 -1.16 4.75 7.95
C ALA A 188 -0.56 3.67 7.06
N ASP A 189 -1.28 3.23 6.02
CA ASP A 189 -0.83 2.23 5.04
C ASP A 189 0.44 2.71 4.29
N ALA A 190 0.49 3.99 3.92
CA ALA A 190 1.64 4.57 3.23
C ALA A 190 2.87 4.68 4.15
N LEU A 191 2.70 5.12 5.40
CA LEU A 191 3.78 5.19 6.38
C LEU A 191 4.30 3.79 6.72
N HIS A 192 3.42 2.79 6.80
CA HIS A 192 3.79 1.39 6.98
C HIS A 192 4.67 0.89 5.83
N THR A 193 4.27 1.18 4.59
CA THR A 193 5.03 0.84 3.40
C THR A 193 6.41 1.51 3.39
N LEU A 194 6.47 2.79 3.76
CA LEU A 194 7.71 3.56 3.86
C LEU A 194 8.70 2.98 4.88
N VAL A 195 8.27 2.70 6.11
CA VAL A 195 9.18 2.18 7.15
C VAL A 195 9.68 0.78 6.83
N ARG A 196 8.87 -0.03 6.11
CA ARG A 196 9.29 -1.34 5.61
C ARG A 196 10.33 -1.23 4.50
N ARG A 197 10.12 -0.34 3.51
CA ARG A 197 11.04 -0.16 2.37
C ARG A 197 12.38 0.47 2.78
N TYR A 198 12.35 1.36 3.77
CA TYR A 198 13.52 2.06 4.26
C TYR A 198 13.70 1.82 5.77
N PRO A 199 14.45 0.80 6.18
CA PRO A 199 14.62 0.40 7.58
C PRO A 199 15.19 1.47 8.51
N THR A 200 15.79 2.54 7.97
CA THR A 200 16.34 3.66 8.75
C THR A 200 15.32 4.79 8.98
N LEU A 201 14.21 4.84 8.23
CA LEU A 201 13.17 5.88 8.45
C LEU A 201 12.46 5.70 9.78
N GLY A 202 12.20 6.78 10.51
CA GLY A 202 11.55 6.71 11.82
C GLY A 202 12.42 6.10 12.93
N ASN A 203 13.64 5.67 12.62
CA ASN A 203 14.66 5.37 13.60
C ASN A 203 15.49 6.65 13.83
N ASN A 204 15.08 7.51 14.78
CA ASN A 204 16.04 7.87 15.84
C ASN A 204 15.32 8.17 17.16
N PRO A 205 16.05 7.98 18.27
CA PRO A 205 15.73 8.56 19.57
C PRO A 205 16.19 10.03 19.77
N ASN A 206 17.10 10.60 18.97
CA ASN A 206 17.57 12.00 19.05
C ASN A 206 18.30 12.40 17.73
N TRP A 207 17.85 13.41 16.96
CA TRP A 207 18.57 13.94 15.77
C TRP A 207 19.26 15.30 16.03
N LYS A 208 19.55 15.68 17.28
CA LYS A 208 20.39 16.85 17.56
C LYS A 208 21.88 16.49 17.51
N LYS A 209 22.53 17.08 16.48
CA LYS A 209 23.95 17.39 16.21
C LYS A 209 25.01 16.27 16.30
N PRO A 210 25.80 16.04 15.24
CA PRO A 210 27.21 15.69 15.42
C PRO A 210 27.96 16.93 15.94
N ASP A 211 28.91 16.69 16.85
CA ASP A 211 29.86 17.69 17.36
C ASP A 211 30.64 18.41 16.25
#